data_AF-A0A961JTA6-F1
#
_entry.id   AF-A0A961JTA6-F1
#
_cell.length_a   1.000
_cell.length_b   1.000
_cell.length_c   1.000
_cell.angle_alpha   90.00
_cell.angle_beta   90.00
_cell.angle_gamma   90.00
#
_symmetry.space_group_name_H-M   'P 1'
#
loop_
_entity.id
_entity.type
_entity.pdbx_description
1 polymer ?
#
loop_
_entity_poly.entity_id
_entity_poly.type
_entity_poly.pdbx_seq_one_letter_code
_entity_poly.pdbx_strand_id
1 'polypeptide(L)'
;MAYPLYEAIQDEGAIALFHTGQTGVGSGMPGGNGMRLKYSNPMYMDDVAVDFPDLKIILAHPSFPWQEEALSVATHKPNVYIDLSGWSP
;
A
#
# COMPACT_ATOMS: atom_id res chain seq x y z
N MET A 1 -16.44 -2.97 -2.05
CA MET A 1 -16.46 -4.33 -1.46
C MET A 1 -15.56 -4.48 -0.24
N ALA A 2 -14.45 -3.72 -0.11
CA ALA A 2 -13.55 -3.86 1.04
C ALA A 2 -13.93 -3.02 2.29
N TYR A 3 -14.92 -2.12 2.21
CA TYR A 3 -15.23 -1.19 3.31
C TYR A 3 -15.56 -1.91 4.64
N PRO A 4 -16.39 -2.96 4.67
CA PRO A 4 -16.66 -3.67 5.93
C PRO A 4 -15.40 -4.28 6.57
N LEU A 5 -14.38 -4.61 5.77
CA LEU A 5 -13.10 -5.09 6.29
C LEU A 5 -12.30 -3.94 6.90
N TYR A 6 -12.26 -2.77 6.25
CA TYR A 6 -11.54 -1.60 6.78
C TYR A 6 -12.19 -1.05 8.04
N GLU A 7 -13.53 -1.03 8.10
CA GLU A 7 -14.30 -0.71 9.31
C GLU A 7 -13.88 -1.64 10.46
N ALA A 8 -13.91 -2.96 10.24
CA ALA A 8 -13.55 -3.92 11.27
C ALA A 8 -12.10 -3.79 11.76
N ILE A 9 -11.14 -3.51 10.85
CA ILE A 9 -9.73 -3.31 11.24
C ILE A 9 -9.59 -2.02 12.06
N GLN A 10 -10.27 -0.95 11.65
CA GLN A 10 -10.27 0.32 12.36
C GLN A 10 -10.88 0.19 13.76
N ASP A 11 -12.04 -0.47 13.87
CA ASP A 11 -12.77 -0.68 15.13
C ASP A 11 -11.95 -1.49 16.15
N GLU A 12 -11.19 -2.48 15.68
CA GLU A 12 -10.27 -3.26 16.52
C GLU A 12 -8.96 -2.51 16.83
N GLY A 13 -8.72 -1.35 16.21
CA GLY A 13 -7.47 -0.60 16.33
C GLY A 13 -6.25 -1.33 15.74
N ALA A 14 -6.51 -2.29 14.85
CA ALA A 14 -5.51 -3.09 14.17
C ALA A 14 -4.85 -2.30 13.01
N ILE A 15 -3.84 -2.90 12.39
CA ILE A 15 -3.06 -2.28 11.30
C ILE A 15 -3.40 -2.95 9.98
N ALA A 16 -3.65 -2.16 8.94
CA ALA A 16 -3.79 -2.62 7.58
C ALA A 16 -2.47 -2.45 6.82
N LEU A 17 -1.83 -3.56 6.43
CA LEU A 17 -0.61 -3.56 5.61
C LEU A 17 -0.95 -3.92 4.18
N PHE A 18 -0.47 -3.12 3.23
CA PHE A 18 -0.67 -3.31 1.80
C PHE A 18 0.65 -3.42 1.07
N HIS A 19 0.71 -4.32 0.09
CA HIS A 19 1.88 -4.39 -0.79
C HIS A 19 1.78 -3.37 -1.92
N THR A 20 2.69 -2.40 -1.94
CA THR A 20 2.77 -1.34 -2.95
C THR A 20 4.08 -1.39 -3.74
N GLY A 21 4.04 -0.88 -4.96
CA GLY A 21 5.14 -0.95 -5.91
C GLY A 21 5.25 -2.28 -6.65
N GLN A 22 6.41 -2.51 -7.23
CA GLN A 22 6.77 -3.71 -7.94
C GLN A 22 6.97 -4.87 -6.97
N THR A 23 6.48 -6.05 -7.35
CA THR A 23 6.69 -7.29 -6.62
C THR A 23 7.76 -8.14 -7.30
N GLY A 24 8.57 -8.84 -6.50
CA GLY A 24 9.47 -9.88 -6.99
C GLY A 24 8.73 -11.15 -7.43
N VAL A 25 7.50 -11.36 -6.94
CA VAL A 25 6.66 -12.47 -7.39
C VAL A 25 6.45 -12.32 -8.90
N GLY A 26 6.58 -13.41 -9.66
CA GLY A 26 6.40 -13.41 -11.11
C GLY A 26 7.44 -12.62 -11.91
N SER A 27 8.45 -12.01 -11.26
CA SER A 27 9.57 -11.38 -11.96
C SER A 27 10.31 -12.42 -12.80
N GLY A 28 10.59 -12.07 -14.06
CA GLY A 28 11.20 -12.98 -15.04
C GLY A 28 10.28 -14.08 -15.59
N MET A 29 9.05 -14.21 -15.10
CA MET A 29 8.07 -15.16 -15.64
C MET A 29 7.32 -14.58 -16.84
N PRO A 30 6.85 -15.40 -17.80
CA PRO A 30 6.03 -14.95 -18.93
C PRO A 30 4.84 -14.10 -18.47
N GLY A 31 4.75 -12.87 -18.99
CA GLY A 31 3.69 -11.91 -18.65
C GLY A 31 3.62 -11.53 -17.16
N GLY A 32 4.71 -11.69 -16.40
CA GLY A 32 4.72 -11.41 -14.96
C GLY A 32 3.79 -12.33 -14.17
N ASN A 33 3.61 -13.59 -14.61
CA ASN A 33 2.63 -14.53 -14.06
C ASN A 33 1.19 -13.96 -14.00
N GLY A 34 0.84 -13.06 -14.93
CA GLY A 34 -0.48 -12.43 -15.00
C GLY A 34 -0.73 -11.30 -13.99
N MET A 35 0.28 -10.92 -13.21
CA MET A 35 0.16 -9.79 -12.29
C MET A 35 0.14 -8.45 -13.03
N ARG A 36 -0.65 -7.52 -12.48
CA ARG A 36 -0.81 -6.17 -13.02
C ARG A 36 -0.28 -5.17 -12.02
N LEU A 37 0.97 -4.73 -12.23
CA LEU A 37 1.67 -3.79 -11.35
C LEU A 37 0.90 -2.48 -11.12
N LYS A 38 0.12 -2.04 -12.11
CA LYS A 38 -0.68 -0.80 -12.02
C LYS A 38 -1.61 -0.74 -10.80
N TYR A 39 -1.99 -1.87 -10.20
CA TYR A 39 -2.86 -1.90 -9.03
C TYR A 39 -2.10 -1.82 -7.70
N SER A 40 -0.77 -1.81 -7.75
CA SER A 40 0.11 -1.63 -6.59
C SER A 40 0.59 -0.18 -6.44
N ASN A 41 0.04 0.77 -7.21
CA ASN A 41 0.37 2.19 -7.04
C ASN A 41 -0.14 2.68 -5.67
N PRO A 42 0.72 3.31 -4.84
CA PRO A 42 0.34 3.76 -3.50
C PRO A 42 -0.77 4.82 -3.49
N MET A 43 -1.02 5.52 -4.59
CA MET A 43 -2.11 6.51 -4.68
C MET A 43 -3.50 5.92 -4.43
N TYR A 44 -3.73 4.62 -4.67
CA TYR A 44 -5.03 4.02 -4.32
C TYR A 44 -5.27 3.97 -2.81
N MET A 45 -4.21 4.06 -1.99
CA MET A 45 -4.35 4.12 -0.53
C MET A 45 -4.72 5.52 -0.04
N ASP A 46 -4.61 6.56 -0.88
CA ASP A 46 -5.07 7.92 -0.54
C ASP A 46 -6.58 7.93 -0.27
N ASP A 47 -7.38 7.29 -1.15
CA ASP A 47 -8.83 7.15 -0.98
C ASP A 47 -9.19 6.42 0.33
N VAL A 48 -8.48 5.33 0.64
CA VAL A 48 -8.70 4.56 1.89
C VAL A 48 -8.35 5.41 3.12
N ALA A 49 -7.24 6.15 3.07
CA ALA A 49 -6.83 7.01 4.17
C ALA A 49 -7.79 8.19 4.40
N VAL A 50 -8.47 8.67 3.35
CA VAL A 50 -9.52 9.69 3.46
C VAL A 50 -10.77 9.12 4.13
N ASP A 51 -11.21 7.95 3.70
CA ASP A 51 -12.47 7.36 4.18
C ASP A 51 -12.35 6.75 5.59
N PHE A 52 -11.14 6.34 5.99
CA PHE A 52 -10.85 5.69 7.26
C PHE A 52 -9.71 6.42 8.01
N PRO A 53 -9.97 7.63 8.55
CA PRO A 53 -8.93 8.49 9.12
C PRO A 53 -8.28 7.92 10.38
N ASP A 54 -8.94 7.00 11.09
CA ASP A 54 -8.41 6.37 12.31
C ASP A 54 -7.70 5.03 12.03
N LEU A 55 -7.84 4.49 10.82
CA LEU A 55 -7.17 3.27 10.40
C LEU A 55 -5.68 3.52 10.16
N LYS A 56 -4.80 2.74 10.82
CA LYS A 56 -3.36 2.77 10.55
C LYS A 56 -3.03 1.95 9.31
N ILE A 57 -2.43 2.61 8.32
CA ILE A 57 -2.10 2.02 7.02
C ILE A 57 -0.59 1.95 6.85
N ILE A 58 -0.08 0.78 6.47
CA ILE A 58 1.34 0.57 6.14
C ILE A 58 1.47 0.22 4.65
N LEU A 59 2.31 0.98 3.95
CA LEU A 59 2.71 0.73 2.56
C LEU A 59 4.01 -0.09 2.56
N ALA A 60 3.93 -1.37 2.21
CA ALA A 60 5.07 -2.29 2.12
C ALA A 60 5.42 -2.55 0.64
N HIS A 61 6.54 -2.16 0.07
CA HIS A 61 7.72 -1.48 0.63
C HIS A 61 7.75 -0.02 0.09
N PRO A 62 8.87 0.62 -0.28
CA PRO A 62 8.87 2.04 -0.71
C PRO A 62 8.27 2.25 -2.12
N SER A 63 7.37 1.37 -2.55
CA SER A 63 6.47 1.55 -3.68
C SER A 63 7.14 1.68 -5.05
N PHE A 64 8.37 1.19 -5.25
CA PHE A 64 9.08 1.30 -6.54
C PHE A 64 8.18 0.93 -7.74
N PRO A 65 8.07 1.76 -8.80
CA PRO A 65 8.81 3.01 -9.05
C PRO A 65 8.12 4.29 -8.53
N TRP A 66 7.08 4.16 -7.71
CA TRP A 66 6.23 5.25 -7.20
C TRP A 66 6.63 5.75 -5.80
N GLN A 67 7.93 5.88 -5.54
CA GLN A 67 8.44 6.40 -4.27
C GLN A 67 7.89 7.79 -3.96
N GLU A 68 7.87 8.67 -4.97
CA GLU A 68 7.46 10.06 -4.80
C GLU A 68 5.98 10.15 -4.43
N GLU A 69 5.13 9.31 -5.04
CA GLU A 69 3.71 9.22 -4.70
C GLU A 69 3.51 8.64 -3.29
N ALA A 70 4.24 7.58 -2.91
CA ALA A 70 4.17 7.05 -1.55
C ALA A 70 4.57 8.10 -0.50
N LEU A 71 5.62 8.87 -0.77
CA LEU A 71 6.04 9.99 0.06
C LEU A 71 4.96 11.08 0.11
N SER A 72 4.34 11.41 -1.02
CA SER A 72 3.24 12.40 -1.06
C SER A 72 2.07 11.99 -0.17
N VAL A 73 1.69 10.72 -0.17
CA VAL A 73 0.60 10.22 0.69
C VAL A 73 1.04 10.21 2.15
N ALA A 74 2.18 9.59 2.48
CA ALA A 74 2.62 9.42 3.86
C ALA A 74 3.00 10.74 4.57
N THR A 75 3.47 11.74 3.83
CA THR A 75 3.74 13.07 4.39
C THR A 75 2.48 13.93 4.55
N HIS A 76 1.40 13.60 3.84
CA HIS A 76 0.13 14.31 3.90
C HIS A 76 -0.87 13.67 4.88
N LYS A 77 -0.88 12.34 5.01
CA LYS A 77 -1.82 11.56 5.81
C LYS A 77 -1.14 11.06 7.10
N PRO A 78 -1.53 11.54 8.29
CA PRO A 78 -0.85 11.19 9.54
C PRO A 78 -1.01 9.72 9.95
N ASN A 79 -1.99 9.01 9.37
CA ASN A 79 -2.29 7.61 9.60
C ASN A 79 -1.66 6.65 8.57
N VAL A 80 -0.85 7.16 7.62
CA VAL A 80 -0.18 6.36 6.59
C VAL A 80 1.33 6.33 6.82
N TYR A 81 1.92 5.14 6.78
CA TYR A 81 3.34 4.91 7.01
C TYR A 81 3.96 4.10 5.87
N ILE A 82 5.25 4.30 5.62
CA ILE A 82 6.02 3.50 4.65
C ILE A 82 6.89 2.51 5.42
N ASP A 83 6.75 1.23 5.08
CA ASP A 83 7.66 0.18 5.53
C ASP A 83 8.89 0.13 4.62
N LEU A 84 10.07 0.22 5.24
CA LEU A 84 11.38 0.18 4.57
C LEU A 84 11.99 -1.22 4.55
N SER A 85 11.34 -2.21 5.17
CA SER A 85 11.73 -3.62 5.05
C SER A 85 11.61 -4.09 3.60
N GLY A 86 12.18 -5.24 3.24
CA GLY A 86 12.05 -5.87 1.92
C GLY A 86 12.48 -5.03 0.71
N TRP A 87 13.03 -3.83 0.93
CA TRP A 87 13.72 -3.04 -0.08
C TRP A 87 15.17 -3.47 -0.11
N SER A 88 15.51 -4.14 -1.19
CA SER A 88 16.87 -4.52 -1.51
C SER A 88 17.09 -4.23 -2.99
N PRO A 89 18.34 -4.17 -3.46
CA PRO A 89 18.71 -5.11 -4.52
C PRO A 89 18.30 -6.53 -4.12
#